data_AF-A0A9W5Y2U6-F1
#
_entry.id   AF-A0A9W5Y2U6-F1
#
_cell.length_a   1.000
_cell.length_b   1.000
_cell.length_c   1.000
_cell.angle_alpha   90.00
_cell.angle_beta   90.00
_cell.angle_gamma   90.00
#
_symmetry.space_group_name_H-M   'P 1'
#
loop_
_entity.id
_entity.type
_entity.pdbx_description
1 polymer ?
#
loop_
_entity_poly.entity_id
_entity_poly.type
_entity_poly.pdbx_seq_one_letter_code
_entity_poly.pdbx_strand_id
1 'polypeptide(L)'
;MKYGLDIENKVVSSYVNKRLIRNGHSVVNFQEDNNKLFGEVLFRKALLANQTRVDLYINIENQQTEVDLVDIYVSKGEWILSFLLELREKMKSIGFDEVNIKDGASLYLCKKIKAPSLIIRIKSSTIDIGAKEFEKELADWLINIFS
;
A
#
# COMPACT_ATOMS: atom_id res chain seq x y z
N MET A 1 -1.29 12.22 -9.80
CA MET A 1 -0.37 11.94 -8.68
C MET A 1 0.78 11.05 -9.10
N LYS A 2 1.90 11.10 -8.40
CA LYS A 2 3.01 10.15 -8.47
C LYS A 2 2.98 9.22 -7.25
N TYR A 3 2.63 7.95 -7.45
CA TYR A 3 2.64 6.95 -6.39
C TYR A 3 4.00 6.27 -6.27
N GLY A 4 4.42 5.97 -5.04
CA GLY A 4 5.43 4.95 -4.78
C GLY A 4 4.74 3.68 -4.34
N LEU A 5 4.73 2.64 -5.17
CA LEU A 5 4.03 1.39 -4.90
C LEU A 5 5.02 0.27 -4.62
N ASP A 6 4.86 -0.37 -3.47
CA ASP A 6 5.65 -1.48 -2.97
C ASP A 6 4.72 -2.64 -2.60
N ILE A 7 4.22 -3.33 -3.63
CA ILE A 7 3.21 -4.38 -3.48
C ILE A 7 3.90 -5.72 -3.66
N GLU A 8 3.86 -6.57 -2.64
CA GLU A 8 4.54 -7.87 -2.65
C GLU A 8 4.01 -8.79 -3.75
N ASN A 9 2.69 -8.83 -3.96
CA ASN A 9 2.07 -9.63 -5.01
C ASN A 9 2.32 -9.01 -6.41
N LYS A 10 3.11 -9.69 -7.24
CA LYS A 10 3.46 -9.27 -8.61
C LYS A 10 2.25 -9.08 -9.55
N VAL A 11 1.21 -9.89 -9.40
CA VAL A 11 -0.01 -9.79 -10.23
C VAL A 11 -0.75 -8.50 -9.90
N VAL A 12 -1.06 -8.30 -8.61
CA VAL A 12 -1.72 -7.09 -8.11
C VAL A 12 -0.90 -5.85 -8.46
N SER A 13 0.41 -5.87 -8.19
CA SER A 13 1.34 -4.79 -8.53
C SER A 13 1.24 -4.40 -10.00
N SER A 14 1.34 -5.39 -10.91
CA SER A 14 1.26 -5.16 -12.36
C SER A 14 -0.09 -4.58 -12.78
N TYR A 15 -1.19 -5.08 -12.24
CA TYR A 15 -2.53 -4.60 -12.54
C TYR A 15 -2.74 -3.15 -12.09
N VAL A 16 -2.46 -2.86 -10.82
CA VAL A 16 -2.62 -1.54 -10.20
C VAL A 16 -1.75 -0.51 -10.92
N ASN A 17 -0.48 -0.83 -11.17
CA ASN A 17 0.44 0.07 -11.88
C ASN A 17 -0.10 0.45 -13.27
N LYS A 18 -0.59 -0.53 -14.04
CA LYS A 18 -1.16 -0.28 -15.37
C LYS A 18 -2.43 0.58 -15.30
N ARG A 19 -3.32 0.33 -14.33
CA ARG A 19 -4.56 1.11 -14.14
C ARG A 19 -4.23 2.55 -13.78
N LEU A 20 -3.32 2.80 -12.85
CA LEU A 20 -2.92 4.15 -12.47
C LEU A 20 -2.30 4.93 -13.63
N ILE A 21 -1.37 4.31 -14.37
CA ILE A 21 -0.73 4.95 -15.54
C ILE A 21 -1.76 5.32 -16.61
N ARG A 22 -2.72 4.43 -16.90
CA ARG A 22 -3.80 4.69 -17.87
C ARG A 22 -4.73 5.83 -17.46
N ASN A 23 -4.81 6.14 -16.16
CA ASN A 23 -5.60 7.25 -15.63
C ASN A 23 -4.75 8.51 -15.37
N GLY A 24 -3.57 8.62 -16.00
CA GLY A 24 -2.74 9.83 -15.96
C GLY A 24 -1.87 9.99 -14.70
N HIS A 25 -1.80 8.97 -13.85
CA HIS A 25 -0.90 8.96 -12.70
C HIS A 25 0.50 8.44 -13.10
N SER A 26 1.52 8.84 -12.34
CA SER A 26 2.88 8.28 -12.44
C SER A 26 3.09 7.25 -11.34
N VAL A 27 3.87 6.21 -11.60
CA VAL A 27 4.17 5.17 -10.62
C VAL A 27 5.67 4.90 -10.56
N VAL A 28 6.23 4.93 -9.36
CA VAL A 28 7.56 4.41 -9.04
C VAL A 28 7.35 3.08 -8.34
N ASN A 29 7.80 1.98 -8.95
CA ASN A 29 7.66 0.64 -8.38
C ASN A 29 8.86 0.32 -7.48
N PHE A 30 8.60 -0.10 -6.25
CA PHE A 30 9.56 -0.38 -5.19
C PHE A 30 9.73 -1.88 -4.91
N GLN A 31 9.06 -2.72 -5.69
CA GLN A 31 9.20 -4.17 -5.60
C GLN A 31 10.64 -4.56 -5.96
N GLU A 32 11.41 -5.02 -4.98
CA GLU A 32 12.80 -5.46 -5.16
C GLU A 32 12.91 -6.99 -5.15
N ASP A 33 13.93 -7.52 -5.84
CA ASP A 33 14.32 -8.93 -5.74
C ASP A 33 15.20 -9.17 -4.49
N ASN A 34 14.86 -10.22 -3.74
CA ASN A 34 15.16 -10.46 -2.31
C ASN A 34 16.63 -10.76 -1.91
N ASN A 35 17.65 -10.19 -2.56
CA ASN A 35 19.06 -10.52 -2.28
C ASN A 35 19.80 -9.54 -1.35
N LYS A 36 19.09 -8.79 -0.50
CA LYS A 36 19.70 -7.73 0.34
C LYS A 36 19.31 -7.82 1.81
N LEU A 37 20.16 -7.26 2.68
CA LEU A 37 19.86 -7.13 4.10
C LEU A 37 18.62 -6.24 4.31
N PHE A 38 17.73 -6.67 5.19
CA PHE A 38 16.44 -6.00 5.43
C PHE A 38 16.58 -4.49 5.72
N GLY A 39 17.52 -4.10 6.58
CA GLY A 39 17.76 -2.68 6.90
C GLY A 39 18.23 -1.86 5.70
N GLU A 40 19.02 -2.45 4.81
CA GLU A 40 19.46 -1.80 3.56
C GLU A 40 18.29 -1.58 2.61
N VAL A 41 17.40 -2.57 2.49
CA VAL A 41 16.17 -2.47 1.67
C VAL A 41 15.31 -1.31 2.15
N LEU A 42 15.04 -1.24 3.45
CA LEU A 42 14.23 -0.15 4.03
C LEU A 42 14.86 1.23 3.79
N PHE A 43 16.18 1.35 3.98
CA PHE A 43 16.90 2.60 3.73
C PHE A 43 16.78 3.03 2.26
N ARG A 44 16.99 2.11 1.31
CA ARG A 44 16.91 2.39 -0.13
C ARG A 44 15.50 2.77 -0.56
N LYS A 45 14.47 2.07 -0.07
CA LYS A 45 13.06 2.42 -0.33
C LYS A 45 12.76 3.85 0.14
N ALA A 46 13.16 4.20 1.37
CA ALA A 46 12.95 5.56 1.87
C ALA A 46 13.72 6.62 1.04
N LEU A 47 14.97 6.34 0.68
CA LEU A 47 15.78 7.25 -0.14
C LEU A 47 15.15 7.47 -1.52
N LEU A 48 14.75 6.39 -2.19
CA LEU A 48 14.17 6.44 -3.53
C LEU A 48 12.83 7.17 -3.54
N ALA A 49 11.95 6.92 -2.56
CA ALA A 49 10.67 7.64 -2.43
C ALA A 49 10.88 9.15 -2.28
N ASN A 50 11.86 9.55 -1.45
CA ASN A 50 12.19 10.94 -1.24
C ASN A 50 12.85 11.61 -2.45
N GLN A 51 13.75 10.92 -3.16
CA GLN A 51 14.43 11.43 -4.34
C GLN A 51 13.48 11.58 -5.54
N THR A 52 12.59 10.61 -5.72
CA THR A 52 11.60 10.64 -6.80
C THR A 52 10.43 11.58 -6.53
N ARG A 53 10.31 12.09 -5.28
CA ARG A 53 9.26 12.99 -4.82
C ARG A 53 7.87 12.42 -5.14
N VAL A 54 7.61 11.22 -4.61
CA VAL A 54 6.26 10.64 -4.67
C VAL A 54 5.30 11.51 -3.86
N ASP A 55 4.05 11.57 -4.30
CA ASP A 55 2.97 12.28 -3.59
C ASP A 55 2.38 11.40 -2.48
N LEU A 56 2.40 10.07 -2.68
CA LEU A 56 1.94 9.06 -1.74
C LEU A 56 2.78 7.80 -1.87
N TYR A 57 3.28 7.26 -0.77
CA TYR A 57 3.95 5.97 -0.72
C TYR A 57 3.04 4.91 -0.10
N ILE A 58 2.96 3.74 -0.72
CA ILE A 58 2.13 2.63 -0.26
C ILE A 58 2.94 1.34 -0.34
N ASN A 59 3.03 0.67 0.78
CA ASN A 59 3.58 -0.68 0.89
C ASN A 59 2.45 -1.64 1.28
N ILE A 60 2.38 -2.77 0.58
CA ILE A 60 1.39 -3.83 0.81
C ILE A 60 2.14 -5.14 1.00
N GLU A 61 2.07 -5.66 2.22
CA GLU A 61 2.68 -6.90 2.66
C GLU A 61 1.58 -7.95 2.88
N ASN A 62 1.84 -9.19 2.45
CA ASN A 62 0.89 -10.29 2.60
C ASN A 62 1.46 -11.33 3.57
N GLN A 63 0.68 -11.70 4.58
CA GLN A 63 1.04 -12.74 5.54
C GLN A 63 -0.06 -13.80 5.58
N GLN A 64 0.32 -15.05 5.34
CA GLN A 64 -0.58 -16.19 5.44
C GLN A 64 -0.82 -16.51 6.92
N THR A 65 -2.05 -16.32 7.39
CA THR A 65 -2.47 -16.55 8.78
C THR A 65 -3.92 -17.00 8.85
N GLU A 66 -4.32 -17.68 9.92
CA GLU A 66 -5.71 -18.13 10.12
C GLU A 66 -6.72 -17.01 10.47
N VAL A 67 -6.27 -15.76 10.53
CA VAL A 67 -7.13 -14.59 10.75
C VAL A 67 -7.26 -13.78 9.49
N ASP A 68 -8.45 -13.22 9.25
CA ASP A 68 -8.74 -12.33 8.13
C ASP A 68 -8.77 -10.87 8.61
N LEU A 69 -7.57 -10.28 8.64
CA LEU A 69 -7.29 -8.98 9.25
C LEU A 69 -6.45 -8.09 8.32
N VAL A 70 -6.80 -6.82 8.23
CA VAL A 70 -5.96 -5.79 7.61
C VAL A 70 -5.48 -4.79 8.66
N ASP A 71 -4.17 -4.67 8.83
CA ASP A 71 -3.56 -3.59 9.62
C ASP A 71 -3.01 -2.50 8.68
N ILE A 72 -3.50 -1.28 8.83
CA ILE A 72 -3.05 -0.12 8.06
C ILE A 72 -2.31 0.83 8.99
N TYR A 73 -1.00 1.00 8.78
CA TYR A 73 -0.18 1.96 9.50
C TYR A 73 0.03 3.20 8.66
N VAL A 74 -0.15 4.37 9.27
CA VAL A 74 -0.25 5.64 8.56
C VAL A 74 0.82 6.60 9.06
N SER A 75 1.55 7.25 8.15
CA SER A 75 2.39 8.39 8.53
C SER A 75 1.55 9.65 8.71
N LYS A 76 2.01 10.59 9.55
CA LYS A 76 1.24 11.81 9.90
C LYS A 76 0.74 12.54 8.64
N GLY A 77 -0.58 12.67 8.49
CA GLY A 77 -1.24 13.39 7.41
C GLY A 77 -2.76 13.33 7.53
N GLU A 78 -3.40 14.42 7.93
CA GLU A 78 -4.84 14.45 8.22
C GLU A 78 -5.72 14.18 7.00
N TRP A 79 -5.26 14.59 5.80
CA TRP A 79 -6.01 14.42 4.55
C TRP A 79 -6.20 12.95 4.16
N ILE A 80 -5.32 12.05 4.63
CA ILE A 80 -5.39 10.62 4.30
C ILE A 80 -6.55 9.93 5.04
N LEU A 81 -6.97 10.45 6.20
CA LEU A 81 -7.91 9.77 7.09
C LEU A 81 -9.26 9.49 6.43
N SER A 82 -9.79 10.40 5.60
CA SER A 82 -11.04 10.18 4.87
C SER A 82 -10.95 9.01 3.89
N PHE A 83 -9.83 8.89 3.18
CA PHE A 83 -9.60 7.81 2.21
C PHE A 83 -9.38 6.46 2.88
N LEU A 84 -8.87 6.46 4.11
CA LEU A 84 -8.72 5.23 4.89
C LEU A 84 -10.05 4.66 5.35
N LEU A 85 -11.06 5.51 5.59
CA LEU A 85 -12.41 5.03 5.90
C LEU A 85 -13.03 4.33 4.68
N GLU A 86 -12.87 4.90 3.48
CA GLU A 86 -13.32 4.24 2.25
C GLU A 86 -12.58 2.92 2.00
N LEU A 87 -11.26 2.92 2.13
CA LEU A 87 -10.45 1.71 2.01
C LEU A 87 -10.90 0.64 3.00
N ARG A 88 -11.20 1.03 4.25
CA ARG A 88 -11.70 0.14 5.29
C ARG A 88 -12.99 -0.55 4.90
N GLU A 89 -13.96 0.20 4.38
CA GLU A 89 -15.23 -0.37 3.95
C GLU A 89 -15.08 -1.28 2.72
N LYS A 90 -14.19 -0.93 1.78
CA LYS A 90 -13.83 -1.81 0.64
C LYS A 90 -13.17 -3.12 1.09
N MET A 91 -12.27 -3.07 2.07
CA MET A 91 -11.63 -4.28 2.58
C MET A 91 -12.65 -5.17 3.31
N LYS A 92 -13.56 -4.60 4.08
CA LYS A 92 -14.66 -5.37 4.68
C LYS A 92 -15.57 -6.01 3.62
N SER A 93 -15.88 -5.30 2.53
CA SER A 93 -16.71 -5.88 1.46
C SER A 93 -16.04 -7.04 0.73
N ILE A 94 -14.70 -7.08 0.72
CA ILE A 94 -13.91 -8.21 0.19
C ILE A 94 -13.95 -9.42 1.14
N GLY A 95 -14.36 -9.23 2.40
CA GLY A 95 -14.53 -10.29 3.38
C GLY A 95 -13.58 -10.24 4.57
N PHE A 96 -12.76 -9.19 4.72
CA PHE A 96 -11.93 -9.03 5.92
C PHE A 96 -12.80 -8.68 7.14
N ASP A 97 -12.71 -9.50 8.20
CA ASP A 97 -13.48 -9.33 9.43
C ASP A 97 -13.09 -8.04 10.17
N GLU A 98 -11.78 -7.77 10.20
CA GLU A 98 -11.22 -6.65 10.93
C GLU A 98 -10.27 -5.81 10.08
N VAL A 99 -10.47 -4.50 10.11
CA VAL A 99 -9.58 -3.53 9.47
C VAL A 99 -9.23 -2.45 10.48
N ASN A 100 -7.95 -2.44 10.87
CA ASN A 100 -7.40 -1.59 11.92
C ASN A 100 -6.52 -0.50 11.33
N ILE A 101 -6.80 0.75 11.70
CA ILE A 101 -5.95 1.90 11.34
C ILE A 101 -5.10 2.26 12.56
N LYS A 102 -3.79 2.30 12.39
CA LYS A 102 -2.79 2.45 13.45
C LYS A 102 -1.81 3.58 13.14
N ASP A 103 -1.24 4.18 14.18
CA ASP A 103 -0.13 5.12 14.01
C ASP A 103 1.11 4.38 13.51
N GLY A 104 1.68 4.84 12.39
CA GLY A 104 2.89 4.31 11.80
C GLY A 104 4.18 4.94 12.32
N ALA A 105 4.15 5.85 13.30
CA ALA A 105 5.34 6.58 13.77
C ALA A 105 6.51 5.68 14.23
N SER A 106 6.24 4.45 14.66
CA SER A 106 7.24 3.44 15.03
C SER A 106 7.87 2.72 13.83
N LEU A 107 7.23 2.75 12.66
CA LEU A 107 7.72 2.09 11.44
C LEU A 107 8.72 2.98 10.69
N TYR A 108 9.85 2.37 10.29
CA TYR A 108 10.94 3.09 9.64
C TYR A 108 10.50 3.86 8.39
N LEU A 109 9.72 3.23 7.50
CA LEU A 109 9.27 3.83 6.25
C LEU A 109 8.35 5.03 6.51
N CYS A 110 7.34 4.86 7.38
CA CYS A 110 6.46 5.96 7.81
C CYS A 110 7.24 7.13 8.45
N LYS A 111 8.34 6.85 9.15
CA LYS A 111 9.17 7.86 9.82
C LYS A 111 10.14 8.58 8.86
N LYS A 112 10.61 7.90 7.81
CA LYS A 112 11.73 8.38 6.97
C LYS A 112 11.31 8.86 5.58
N ILE A 113 10.14 8.46 5.11
CA ILE A 113 9.56 8.99 3.87
C ILE A 113 8.90 10.33 4.19
N LYS A 114 9.23 11.36 3.40
CA LYS A 114 8.70 12.73 3.55
C LYS A 114 7.26 12.84 3.07
N ALA A 115 6.90 12.04 2.07
CA ALA A 115 5.54 11.95 1.57
C ALA A 115 4.64 11.21 2.57
N PRO A 116 3.33 11.51 2.57
CA PRO A 116 2.34 10.66 3.23
C PRO A 116 2.52 9.20 2.82
N SER A 117 2.43 8.29 3.79
CA SER A 117 2.87 6.90 3.64
C SER A 117 1.91 5.95 4.34
N LEU A 118 1.58 4.85 3.65
CA LEU A 118 0.72 3.78 4.14
C LEU A 118 1.46 2.45 4.10
N ILE A 119 1.46 1.73 5.22
CA ILE A 119 1.92 0.33 5.28
C ILE A 119 0.70 -0.53 5.57
N ILE A 120 0.29 -1.32 4.59
CA ILE A 120 -0.88 -2.18 4.65
C ILE A 120 -0.39 -3.61 4.81
N ARG A 121 -0.71 -4.22 5.94
CA ARG A 121 -0.42 -5.63 6.22
C ARG A 121 -1.69 -6.42 6.14
N ILE A 122 -1.78 -7.27 5.12
CA ILE A 122 -2.92 -8.14 4.92
C ILE A 122 -2.55 -9.49 5.51
N LYS A 123 -3.37 -9.94 6.47
CA LYS A 123 -3.24 -11.22 7.15
C LYS A 123 -4.47 -12.03 6.80
N SER A 124 -4.27 -13.14 6.10
CA SER A 124 -5.36 -14.01 5.64
C SER A 124 -4.79 -15.28 5.02
N SER A 125 -5.47 -16.41 5.23
CA SER A 125 -5.28 -17.66 4.50
C SER A 125 -6.50 -18.07 3.67
N THR A 126 -7.62 -17.37 3.84
CA THR A 126 -8.90 -17.69 3.18
C THR A 126 -9.18 -16.77 1.99
N ILE A 127 -8.79 -15.49 2.10
CA ILE A 127 -8.96 -14.45 1.08
C ILE A 127 -7.74 -14.45 0.15
N ASP A 128 -7.98 -14.75 -1.12
CA ASP A 128 -6.96 -14.65 -2.18
C ASP A 128 -6.77 -13.20 -2.61
N ILE A 129 -5.69 -12.58 -2.12
CA ILE A 129 -5.30 -11.21 -2.47
C ILE A 129 -4.89 -11.10 -3.96
N GLY A 130 -4.53 -12.21 -4.60
CA GLY A 130 -4.29 -12.28 -6.04
C GLY A 130 -5.56 -12.32 -6.88
N ALA A 131 -6.74 -12.39 -6.27
CA ALA A 131 -8.00 -12.40 -6.98
C ALA A 131 -8.26 -11.05 -7.68
N LYS A 132 -8.95 -11.13 -8.83
CA LYS A 132 -9.28 -9.97 -9.67
C LYS A 132 -10.07 -8.88 -8.96
N GLU A 133 -10.87 -9.27 -7.97
CA GLU A 133 -11.68 -8.34 -7.19
C GLU A 133 -10.80 -7.44 -6.33
N PHE A 134 -9.82 -8.00 -5.62
CA PHE A 134 -8.90 -7.23 -4.79
C PHE A 134 -8.08 -6.22 -5.60
N GLU A 135 -7.47 -6.65 -6.71
CA GLU A 135 -6.66 -5.75 -7.54
C GLU A 135 -7.48 -4.61 -8.15
N LYS A 136 -8.77 -4.88 -8.48
CA LYS A 136 -9.69 -3.89 -9.01
C LYS A 136 -10.10 -2.87 -7.94
N GLU A 137 -10.54 -3.33 -6.78
CA GLU A 137 -10.97 -2.43 -5.69
C GLU A 137 -9.81 -1.57 -5.20
N LEU A 138 -8.60 -2.12 -5.11
CA LEU A 138 -7.39 -1.37 -4.75
C LEU A 138 -7.07 -0.31 -5.81
N ALA A 139 -7.10 -0.66 -7.10
CA ALA A 139 -6.83 0.29 -8.17
C ALA A 139 -7.87 1.42 -8.22
N ASP A 140 -9.14 1.08 -8.12
CA ASP A 140 -10.25 2.05 -8.18
C ASP A 140 -10.22 3.00 -6.97
N TRP A 141 -9.93 2.49 -5.77
CA TRP A 141 -9.69 3.34 -4.60
C TRP A 141 -8.54 4.32 -4.85
N LEU A 142 -7.38 3.84 -5.31
CA LEU A 142 -6.20 4.69 -5.53
C LEU A 142 -6.44 5.80 -6.56
N ILE A 143 -7.19 5.51 -7.62
CA ILE A 143 -7.55 6.50 -8.66
C ILE A 143 -8.41 7.62 -8.05
N ASN A 144 -9.32 7.27 -7.14
CA ASN A 144 -10.31 8.19 -6.59
C ASN A 144 -9.84 9.00 -5.38
N ILE A 145 -8.60 8.82 -4.88
CA ILE A 145 -8.07 9.55 -3.71
C ILE A 145 -8.12 11.09 -3.88
N PHE A 146 -8.28 11.64 -5.09
CA PHE A 146 -8.47 13.08 -5.28
C PHE A 146 -9.40 13.43 -6.46
N SER A 147 -10.30 12.51 -6.83
CA SER A 147 -11.29 12.75 -7.90
C SER A 147 -12.53 13.47 -7.38
#